data_AF-M2RM15-F1
#
_entry.id   AF-M2RM15-F1
#
_cell.length_a   1.000
_cell.length_b   1.000
_cell.length_c   1.000
_cell.angle_alpha   90.00
_cell.angle_beta   90.00
_cell.angle_gamma   90.00
#
_symmetry.space_group_name_H-M   'P 1'
#
loop_
_entity.id
_entity.type
_entity.pdbx_description
1 polymer ?
#
loop_
_entity_poly.entity_id
_entity_poly.type
_entity_poly.pdbx_seq_one_letter_code
_entity_poly.pdbx_strand_id
1 'polypeptide(L)'
;MSQQSAIPNFSAFVFQCLRISASALCIYEYSITIYEERAYIWKAKLSFPAALFYIIRYSAILDAIWCILELVNWPGKSDLIGNFSCKILLRSELGLKLGLLRRPALVAVRVYAITQRTVWPVLPTLALYMVNPVVLLYLGIISQPIIRHGTCNTIGSTDRDTYVICGCRMLDPSCPLMSVVLLTKGTNIAGATTIASNGLALFITWLVTASIVTMRQLSTSKETLSIVLMNHGGIHFTLLSIAAVIGMAAGRNTEVVFSDNIMTDT
;
A
#
# COMPACT_ATOMS: atom_id res chain seq x y z
N MET A 1 13.35 36.07 19.62
CA MET A 1 12.81 35.15 18.61
C MET A 1 13.83 34.06 18.35
N SER A 2 13.74 32.96 19.09
CA SER A 2 14.57 31.78 18.91
C SER A 2 14.08 31.02 17.69
N GLN A 3 14.91 30.95 16.64
CA GLN A 3 14.71 30.02 15.53
C GLN A 3 14.81 28.61 16.08
N GLN A 4 13.66 27.98 16.31
CA GLN A 4 13.57 26.56 16.59
C GLN A 4 13.87 25.84 15.28
N SER A 5 15.12 25.40 15.12
CA SER A 5 15.51 24.54 14.01
C SER A 5 14.66 23.28 14.08
N ALA A 6 13.72 23.17 13.14
CA ALA A 6 12.86 22.00 13.00
C ALA A 6 13.75 20.77 12.77
N ILE A 7 13.95 19.98 13.84
CA ILE A 7 14.57 18.68 13.73
C ILE A 7 13.69 17.88 12.76
N PRO A 8 14.21 17.41 11.62
CA PRO A 8 13.41 16.64 10.68
C PRO A 8 12.84 15.43 11.42
N ASN A 9 11.53 15.24 11.33
CA ASN A 9 10.81 14.15 11.99
C ASN A 9 11.47 12.80 11.65
N PHE A 10 12.26 12.26 12.58
CA PHE A 10 13.04 11.02 12.40
C PHE A 10 12.15 9.86 11.93
N SER A 11 10.91 9.79 12.43
CA SER A 11 9.91 8.81 12.01
C SER A 11 9.58 8.88 10.51
N ALA A 12 9.43 10.08 9.96
CA ALA A 12 9.14 10.28 8.54
C ALA A 12 10.33 9.84 7.67
N PHE A 13 11.55 10.14 8.12
CA PHE A 13 12.76 9.69 7.43
C PHE A 13 12.87 8.17 7.40
N VAL A 14 12.70 7.50 8.54
CA VAL A 14 12.74 6.03 8.62
C VAL A 14 11.66 5.41 7.73
N PHE A 15 10.44 5.96 7.74
CA PHE A 15 9.36 5.47 6.89
C PHE A 15 9.68 5.57 5.40
N GLN A 16 10.27 6.69 4.96
CA GLN A 16 10.70 6.86 3.56
C GLN A 16 11.79 5.86 3.19
N CYS A 17 12.82 5.69 4.03
CA CYS A 17 13.88 4.69 3.81
C CYS A 17 13.34 3.27 3.68
N LEU A 18 12.39 2.88 4.54
CA LEU A 18 11.74 1.58 4.46
C LEU A 18 10.91 1.43 3.18
N ARG A 19 10.16 2.46 2.78
CA ARG A 19 9.35 2.46 1.56
C ARG A 19 10.21 2.29 0.30
N ILE A 20 11.35 2.99 0.25
CA ILE A 20 12.32 2.89 -0.86
C ILE A 20 12.96 1.51 -0.89
N SER A 21 13.42 1.02 0.26
CA SER A 21 14.05 -0.31 0.37
C SER A 21 13.09 -1.41 -0.07
N ALA A 22 11.82 -1.34 0.34
CA ALA A 22 10.77 -2.27 -0.08
C ALA A 22 10.52 -2.21 -1.60
N SER A 23 10.50 -0.99 -2.18
CA SER A 23 10.32 -0.80 -3.63
C SER A 23 11.50 -1.35 -4.42
N ALA A 24 12.73 -1.10 -3.97
CA ALA A 24 13.94 -1.63 -4.58
C ALA A 24 13.97 -3.18 -4.52
N LEU A 25 13.60 -3.75 -3.37
CA LEU A 25 13.49 -5.20 -3.22
C LEU A 25 12.44 -5.80 -4.17
N CYS A 26 11.28 -5.15 -4.34
CA CYS A 26 10.26 -5.58 -5.30
C CYS A 26 10.79 -5.59 -6.74
N ILE A 27 11.55 -4.57 -7.14
CA ILE A 27 12.16 -4.50 -8.48
C ILE A 27 13.24 -5.58 -8.65
N TYR A 28 14.04 -5.82 -7.61
CA TYR A 28 15.06 -6.85 -7.61
C TYR A 28 14.44 -8.25 -7.77
N GLU A 29 13.44 -8.59 -6.95
CA GLU A 29 12.70 -9.85 -7.06
C GLU A 29 12.07 -10.03 -8.45
N TYR A 30 11.55 -8.94 -9.03
CA TYR A 30 11.05 -9.01 -10.40
C TYR A 30 12.15 -9.32 -11.41
N SER A 31 13.28 -8.63 -11.32
CA SER A 31 14.39 -8.75 -12.26
C SER A 31 14.96 -10.16 -12.32
N ILE A 32 15.00 -10.88 -11.19
CA ILE A 32 15.47 -12.27 -11.17
C ILE A 32 14.44 -13.26 -11.77
N THR A 33 13.15 -13.01 -11.59
CA THR A 33 12.08 -13.90 -12.07
C THR A 33 11.67 -13.69 -13.53
N ILE A 34 11.93 -12.51 -14.11
CA ILE A 34 11.41 -12.14 -15.42
C ILE A 34 11.85 -13.11 -16.52
N TYR A 35 13.05 -13.68 -16.38
CA TYR A 35 13.60 -14.63 -17.34
C TYR A 35 12.79 -15.93 -17.37
N GLU A 36 12.50 -16.51 -16.22
CA GLU A 36 11.68 -17.72 -16.09
C GLU A 36 10.23 -17.44 -16.51
N GLU A 37 9.68 -16.30 -16.12
CA GLU A 37 8.32 -15.90 -16.50
C GLU A 37 8.15 -15.77 -18.01
N ARG A 38 9.15 -15.22 -18.70
CA ARG A 38 9.15 -15.13 -20.15
C ARG A 38 9.19 -16.51 -20.80
N ALA A 39 9.90 -17.47 -20.23
CA ALA A 39 9.99 -18.82 -20.76
C ALA A 39 8.66 -19.60 -20.60
N TYR A 40 8.02 -19.49 -19.43
CA TYR A 40 6.86 -20.32 -19.08
C TYR A 40 5.50 -19.63 -19.28
N ILE A 41 5.36 -18.37 -18.88
CA ILE A 41 4.05 -17.70 -18.77
C ILE A 41 3.69 -17.01 -20.09
N TRP A 42 4.66 -16.40 -20.77
CA TRP A 42 4.38 -15.63 -22.00
C TRP A 42 3.96 -16.50 -23.18
N LYS A 43 4.31 -17.79 -23.16
CA LYS A 43 3.88 -18.77 -24.17
C LYS A 43 2.56 -19.45 -23.79
N ALA A 44 2.11 -19.30 -22.54
CA ALA A 44 0.87 -19.92 -22.08
C ALA A 44 -0.35 -19.18 -22.65
N LYS A 45 -1.43 -19.91 -22.92
CA LYS A 45 -2.71 -19.30 -23.29
C LYS A 45 -3.20 -18.41 -22.14
N LEU A 46 -3.72 -17.23 -22.48
CA LEU A 46 -4.25 -16.27 -21.51
C LEU A 46 -5.45 -16.88 -20.77
N SER A 47 -5.18 -17.52 -19.64
CA SER A 47 -6.19 -18.05 -18.73
C SER A 47 -6.50 -17.00 -17.66
N PHE A 48 -7.65 -17.13 -16.98
CA PHE A 48 -8.01 -16.23 -15.88
C PHE A 48 -6.93 -16.16 -14.78
N PRO A 49 -6.32 -17.29 -14.30
CA PRO A 49 -5.21 -17.24 -13.35
C PRO A 49 -3.97 -16.53 -13.90
N ALA A 50 -3.67 -16.70 -15.19
CA ALA A 50 -2.56 -16.00 -15.84
C ALA A 50 -2.81 -14.48 -15.88
N ALA A 51 -4.00 -14.05 -16.29
CA ALA A 51 -4.38 -12.63 -16.30
C ALA A 51 -4.31 -12.01 -14.89
N LEU A 52 -4.79 -12.73 -13.88
CA LEU A 52 -4.70 -12.31 -12.48
C LEU A 52 -3.24 -12.17 -12.03
N PHE A 53 -2.39 -13.15 -12.37
CA PHE A 53 -0.95 -13.10 -12.11
C PHE A 53 -0.30 -11.85 -12.73
N TYR A 54 -0.62 -11.55 -13.99
CA TYR A 54 -0.13 -10.34 -14.67
C TYR A 54 -0.58 -9.05 -13.95
N ILE A 55 -1.87 -8.92 -13.64
CA ILE A 55 -2.40 -7.71 -12.96
C ILE A 55 -1.69 -7.50 -11.63
N ILE A 56 -1.58 -8.56 -10.82
CA ILE A 56 -0.96 -8.48 -9.50
C ILE A 56 0.52 -8.13 -9.60
N ARG A 57 1.25 -8.81 -10.49
CA ARG A 57 2.70 -8.66 -10.55
C ARG A 57 3.11 -7.30 -11.08
N TYR A 58 2.54 -6.92 -12.23
CA TYR A 58 2.90 -5.68 -12.90
C TYR A 58 2.39 -4.44 -12.16
N SER A 59 1.28 -4.54 -11.42
CA SER A 59 0.84 -3.41 -10.59
C SER A 59 1.83 -3.05 -9.48
N ALA A 60 2.52 -4.02 -8.87
CA ALA A 60 3.53 -3.72 -7.84
C ALA A 60 4.81 -3.13 -8.43
N ILE A 61 5.19 -3.54 -9.63
CA ILE A 61 6.35 -2.94 -10.31
C ILE A 61 6.04 -1.49 -10.66
N LEU A 62 4.84 -1.23 -11.19
CA LEU A 62 4.39 0.12 -11.47
C LEU A 62 4.35 0.98 -10.18
N ASP A 63 3.86 0.43 -9.07
CA ASP A 63 3.89 1.09 -7.75
C ASP A 63 5.31 1.40 -7.27
N ALA A 64 6.23 0.42 -7.39
CA ALA A 64 7.63 0.60 -7.01
C ALA A 64 8.35 1.63 -7.89
N ILE A 65 8.12 1.60 -9.21
CA ILE A 65 8.66 2.60 -10.15
C ILE A 65 8.16 3.97 -9.73
N TRP A 66 6.85 4.14 -9.55
CA TRP A 66 6.27 5.42 -9.18
C TRP A 66 6.80 5.94 -7.84
N CYS A 67 6.97 5.06 -6.86
CA CYS A 67 7.59 5.40 -5.59
C CYS A 67 9.02 5.94 -5.75
N ILE A 68 9.82 5.37 -6.65
CA ILE A 68 11.17 5.86 -6.94
C ILE A 68 11.11 7.20 -7.68
N LEU A 69 10.20 7.34 -8.64
CA LEU A 69 9.99 8.57 -9.41
C LEU A 69 9.58 9.75 -8.53
N GLU A 70 8.71 9.52 -7.54
CA GLU A 70 8.32 10.52 -6.55
C GLU A 70 9.52 11.02 -5.75
N LEU A 71 10.44 10.12 -5.41
CA LEU A 71 11.56 10.41 -4.53
C LEU A 71 12.75 11.07 -5.22
N VAL A 72 13.10 10.61 -6.43
CA VAL A 72 14.27 11.12 -7.15
C VAL A 72 13.97 12.53 -7.69
N ASN A 73 14.82 13.49 -7.38
CA ASN A 73 14.83 14.80 -8.04
C ASN A 73 15.70 14.71 -9.28
N TRP A 74 15.10 14.36 -10.42
CA TRP A 74 15.78 14.40 -11.71
C TRP A 74 15.70 15.80 -12.37
N PRO A 75 16.68 16.17 -13.21
CA PRO A 75 16.57 17.37 -14.05
C PRO A 75 15.35 17.23 -14.97
N GLY A 76 14.51 18.28 -15.01
CA GLY A 76 13.24 18.26 -15.73
C GLY A 76 12.03 17.77 -14.93
N LYS A 77 12.16 17.46 -13.62
CA LYS A 77 11.01 17.14 -12.76
C LYS A 77 10.03 18.30 -12.69
N SER A 78 10.55 19.50 -12.49
CA SER A 78 9.81 20.76 -12.49
C SER A 78 9.12 21.03 -13.82
N ASP A 79 9.78 20.77 -14.95
CA ASP A 79 9.20 20.96 -16.28
C ASP A 79 8.13 19.91 -16.59
N LEU A 80 8.37 18.65 -16.19
CA LEU A 80 7.40 17.57 -16.31
C LEU A 80 6.16 17.88 -15.47
N ILE A 81 6.31 18.37 -14.23
CA ILE A 81 5.21 18.77 -13.33
C ILE A 81 4.54 20.07 -13.81
N GLY A 82 5.28 20.98 -14.44
CA GLY A 82 4.72 22.20 -15.01
C GLY A 82 3.84 21.91 -16.23
N ASN A 83 4.26 20.96 -17.07
CA ASN A 83 3.56 20.58 -18.29
C ASN A 83 2.47 19.53 -18.06
N PHE A 84 2.72 18.53 -17.20
CA PHE A 84 1.67 17.64 -16.75
C PHE A 84 0.82 18.37 -15.73
N SER A 85 -0.43 18.63 -16.09
CA SER A 85 -1.40 19.14 -15.13
C SER A 85 -1.30 18.34 -13.84
N CYS A 86 -1.07 19.00 -12.71
CA CYS A 86 -1.01 18.41 -11.36
C CYS A 86 -2.18 17.44 -11.11
N LYS A 87 -3.32 17.69 -11.78
CA LYS A 87 -4.50 16.82 -11.83
C LYS A 87 -4.22 15.43 -12.41
N ILE A 88 -3.43 15.31 -13.47
CA ILE A 88 -3.06 14.04 -14.10
C ILE A 88 -2.14 13.25 -13.17
N LEU A 89 -1.11 13.89 -12.61
CA LEU A 89 -0.18 13.23 -11.68
C LEU A 89 -0.91 12.73 -10.43
N LEU A 90 -1.79 13.55 -9.85
CA LEU A 90 -2.60 13.17 -8.70
C LEU A 90 -3.60 12.05 -9.05
N ARG A 91 -4.21 12.10 -10.24
CA ARG A 91 -5.12 11.04 -10.71
C ARG A 91 -4.39 9.75 -11.07
N SER A 92 -3.16 9.83 -11.59
CA SER A 92 -2.36 8.65 -11.86
C SER A 92 -1.89 8.03 -10.56
N GLU A 93 -1.52 8.83 -9.54
CA GLU A 93 -1.23 8.33 -8.20
C GLU A 93 -2.47 7.65 -7.58
N LEU A 94 -3.66 8.26 -7.73
CA LEU A 94 -4.91 7.66 -7.27
C LEU A 94 -5.25 6.38 -8.06
N GLY A 95 -4.98 6.36 -9.37
CA GLY A 95 -5.13 5.21 -10.26
C GLY A 95 -4.15 4.08 -9.95
N LEU A 96 -2.94 4.42 -9.52
CA LEU A 96 -1.94 3.47 -9.05
C LEU A 96 -2.31 2.90 -7.68
N LYS A 97 -2.85 3.75 -6.80
CA LYS A 97 -3.49 3.33 -5.56
C LYS A 97 -4.78 2.56 -5.81
N LEU A 98 -5.46 2.69 -6.94
CA LEU A 98 -6.50 1.74 -7.36
C LEU A 98 -5.91 0.35 -7.68
N GLY A 99 -4.63 0.28 -8.03
CA GLY A 99 -3.82 -0.94 -7.95
C GLY A 99 -3.79 -1.58 -6.55
N LEU A 100 -4.26 -0.91 -5.49
CA LEU A 100 -4.56 -1.53 -4.18
C LEU A 100 -5.63 -2.62 -4.26
N LEU A 101 -6.41 -2.72 -5.36
CA LEU A 101 -7.25 -3.89 -5.66
C LEU A 101 -6.42 -5.19 -5.82
N ARG A 102 -5.10 -5.09 -5.97
CA ARG A 102 -4.17 -6.22 -5.95
C ARG A 102 -4.25 -7.04 -4.66
N ARG A 103 -4.17 -6.36 -3.52
CA ARG A 103 -4.17 -7.02 -2.19
C ARG A 103 -5.45 -7.82 -1.93
N PRO A 104 -6.67 -7.27 -2.14
CA PRO A 104 -7.90 -8.00 -1.94
C PRO A 104 -8.07 -9.12 -2.97
N ALA A 105 -7.66 -8.94 -4.22
CA ALA A 105 -7.70 -9.99 -5.24
C ALA A 105 -6.79 -11.17 -4.89
N LEU A 106 -5.55 -10.91 -4.46
CA LEU A 106 -4.60 -11.94 -4.00
C LEU A 106 -5.17 -12.76 -2.84
N VAL A 107 -5.75 -12.08 -1.86
CA VAL A 107 -6.23 -12.76 -0.66
C VAL A 107 -7.51 -13.52 -0.96
N ALA A 108 -8.43 -12.96 -1.75
CA ALA A 108 -9.63 -13.67 -2.20
C ALA A 108 -9.28 -14.93 -3.00
N VAL A 109 -8.30 -14.85 -3.90
CA VAL A 109 -7.85 -16.00 -4.71
C VAL A 109 -7.18 -17.05 -3.84
N ARG A 110 -6.38 -16.64 -2.85
CA ARG A 110 -5.79 -17.56 -1.88
C ARG A 110 -6.86 -18.28 -1.06
N VAL A 111 -7.83 -17.54 -0.52
CA VAL A 111 -8.95 -18.12 0.22
C VAL A 111 -9.74 -19.08 -0.68
N TYR A 112 -10.04 -18.69 -1.92
CA TYR A 112 -10.75 -19.53 -2.88
C TYR A 112 -9.99 -20.83 -3.21
N ALA A 113 -8.68 -20.75 -3.39
CA ALA A 113 -7.82 -21.91 -3.65
C ALA A 113 -7.77 -22.86 -2.44
N ILE A 114 -7.71 -22.30 -1.22
CA ILE A 114 -7.63 -23.08 0.02
C ILE A 114 -8.98 -23.74 0.33
N THR A 115 -10.11 -23.05 0.16
CA THR A 115 -11.44 -23.59 0.51
C THR A 115 -12.06 -24.49 -0.56
N GLN A 116 -11.22 -25.19 -1.34
CA GLN A 116 -11.64 -26.15 -2.37
C GLN A 116 -12.74 -25.60 -3.30
N ARG A 117 -12.61 -24.34 -3.75
CA ARG A 117 -13.56 -23.66 -4.66
C ARG A 117 -14.93 -23.31 -4.08
N THR A 118 -15.13 -23.37 -2.76
CA THR A 118 -16.37 -22.84 -2.16
C THR A 118 -16.31 -21.32 -2.09
N VAL A 119 -17.35 -20.65 -2.58
CA VAL A 119 -17.39 -19.18 -2.72
C VAL A 119 -17.77 -18.48 -1.41
N TRP A 120 -18.42 -19.20 -0.50
CA TRP A 120 -18.97 -18.66 0.74
C TRP A 120 -17.96 -17.90 1.64
N PRO A 121 -16.75 -18.40 1.93
CA PRO A 121 -15.78 -17.65 2.72
C PRO A 121 -15.02 -16.58 1.94
N VAL A 122 -15.05 -16.63 0.61
CA VAL A 122 -14.40 -15.65 -0.26
C VAL A 122 -15.18 -14.34 -0.27
N LEU A 123 -16.51 -14.39 -0.19
CA LEU A 123 -17.35 -13.20 -0.23
C LEU A 123 -17.12 -12.24 0.95
N PRO A 124 -17.17 -12.66 2.23
CA PRO A 124 -16.95 -11.76 3.37
C PRO A 124 -15.51 -11.26 3.44
N THR A 125 -14.53 -12.11 3.08
CA THR A 125 -13.13 -11.68 3.01
C THR A 125 -12.98 -10.60 1.95
N LEU A 126 -13.45 -10.81 0.73
CA LEU A 126 -13.41 -9.82 -0.35
C LEU A 126 -14.14 -8.52 0.03
N ALA A 127 -15.31 -8.60 0.67
CA ALA A 127 -16.07 -7.43 1.09
C ALA A 127 -15.28 -6.55 2.09
N LEU A 128 -14.68 -7.15 3.12
CA LEU A 128 -13.82 -6.43 4.09
C LEU A 128 -12.63 -5.79 3.39
N TYR A 129 -12.06 -6.50 2.43
CA TYR A 129 -10.91 -6.11 1.65
C TYR A 129 -11.19 -4.95 0.68
N MET A 130 -12.44 -4.80 0.23
CA MET A 130 -12.88 -3.70 -0.64
C MET A 130 -13.17 -2.42 0.13
N VAL A 131 -13.32 -2.46 1.46
CA VAL A 131 -13.59 -1.25 2.25
C VAL A 131 -12.46 -0.23 2.09
N ASN A 132 -11.20 -0.67 2.21
CA ASN A 132 -10.05 0.22 2.10
C ASN A 132 -9.96 0.95 0.73
N PRO A 133 -9.94 0.26 -0.43
CA PRO A 133 -9.90 0.94 -1.72
C PRO A 133 -11.14 1.81 -1.96
N VAL A 134 -12.33 1.42 -1.48
CA VAL A 134 -13.54 2.26 -1.59
C VAL A 134 -13.40 3.55 -0.79
N VAL A 135 -12.91 3.48 0.45
CA VAL A 135 -12.67 4.66 1.30
C VAL A 135 -11.61 5.56 0.67
N LEU A 136 -10.50 5.00 0.20
CA LEU A 136 -9.43 5.77 -0.46
C LEU A 136 -9.88 6.40 -1.78
N LEU A 137 -10.67 5.67 -2.58
CA LEU A 137 -11.27 6.19 -3.80
C LEU A 137 -12.21 7.35 -3.48
N TYR A 138 -13.06 7.18 -2.48
CA TYR A 138 -13.99 8.23 -2.03
C TYR A 138 -13.23 9.48 -1.59
N LEU A 139 -12.21 9.33 -0.74
CA LEU A 139 -11.32 10.42 -0.33
C LEU A 139 -10.61 11.07 -1.52
N GLY A 140 -10.21 10.29 -2.52
CA GLY A 140 -9.61 10.76 -3.75
C GLY A 140 -10.55 11.56 -4.65
N ILE A 141 -11.84 11.19 -4.70
CA ILE A 141 -12.86 11.89 -5.50
C ILE A 141 -13.19 13.24 -4.87
N ILE A 142 -13.29 13.31 -3.54
CA ILE A 142 -13.65 14.56 -2.84
C ILE A 142 -12.46 15.53 -2.70
N SER A 143 -11.23 15.04 -2.82
CA SER A 143 -10.04 15.89 -2.72
C SER A 143 -9.78 16.63 -4.04
N GLN A 144 -9.66 17.95 -3.97
CA GLN A 144 -9.26 18.75 -5.13
C GLN A 144 -7.74 19.00 -5.12
N PRO A 145 -7.07 18.85 -6.28
CA PRO A 145 -5.66 19.22 -6.41
C PRO A 145 -5.54 20.74 -6.28
N ILE A 146 -4.64 21.19 -5.42
CA ILE A 146 -4.23 22.60 -5.34
C ILE A 146 -2.73 22.70 -5.56
N ILE A 147 -2.37 23.62 -6.44
CA ILE A 147 -0.99 23.99 -6.69
C ILE A 147 -0.61 25.02 -5.62
N ARG A 148 0.29 24.64 -4.70
CA ARG A 148 0.93 25.60 -3.79
C ARG A 148 2.30 25.94 -4.34
N HIS A 149 2.51 27.21 -4.65
CA HIS A 149 3.83 27.76 -4.91
C HIS A 149 4.50 28.02 -3.56
N GLY A 150 5.52 27.22 -3.25
CA GLY A 150 6.36 27.41 -2.08
C GLY A 150 7.69 28.03 -2.50
N THR A 151 8.16 29.01 -1.75
CA THR A 151 9.54 29.51 -1.86
C THR A 151 10.32 28.99 -0.66
N CYS A 152 11.30 28.10 -0.85
CA CYS A 152 12.30 27.90 0.19
C CYS A 152 13.33 29.01 0.07
N ASN A 153 13.45 29.82 1.12
CA ASN A 153 14.68 30.55 1.34
C ASN A 153 15.67 29.57 1.98
N THR A 154 16.49 28.91 1.17
CA THR A 154 17.70 28.24 1.68
C THR A 154 18.63 29.30 2.22
N ILE A 155 18.89 29.25 3.54
CA ILE A 155 19.80 30.17 4.23
C ILE A 155 21.18 30.05 3.56
N GLY A 156 21.59 31.10 2.85
CA GLY A 156 22.90 31.19 2.19
C GLY A 156 22.93 31.03 0.66
N SER A 157 21.79 30.76 0.00
CA SER A 157 21.68 30.79 -1.47
C SER A 157 20.89 32.03 -1.91
N THR A 158 21.47 32.85 -2.78
CA THR A 158 20.77 33.94 -3.48
C THR A 158 19.88 33.45 -4.62
N ASP A 159 19.96 32.17 -4.99
CA ASP A 159 19.08 31.57 -5.99
C ASP A 159 17.78 31.09 -5.33
N ARG A 160 16.67 31.73 -5.72
CA ARG A 160 15.32 31.33 -5.28
C ARG A 160 14.85 30.19 -6.17
N ASP A 161 15.16 28.96 -5.76
CA ASP A 161 14.51 27.79 -6.35
C ASP A 161 13.05 27.75 -5.90
N THR A 162 12.15 28.22 -6.76
CA THR A 162 10.71 27.97 -6.62
C THR A 162 10.45 26.51 -6.93
N TYR A 163 10.11 25.73 -5.91
CA TYR A 163 9.54 24.41 -6.13
C TYR A 163 8.02 24.48 -6.17
N VAL A 164 7.43 23.65 -7.02
CA VAL A 164 5.97 23.45 -7.07
C VAL A 164 5.67 22.16 -6.34
N ILE A 165 4.96 22.24 -5.22
CA ILE A 165 4.43 21.07 -4.53
C ILE A 165 2.96 20.92 -4.92
N CYS A 166 2.64 19.79 -5.53
CA CYS A 166 1.27 19.34 -5.75
C CYS A 166 0.71 18.82 -4.43
N GLY A 167 -0.29 19.51 -3.87
CA GLY A 167 -1.01 19.07 -2.68
C GLY A 167 -2.50 18.94 -2.94
N CYS A 168 -3.23 18.32 -2.01
CA CYS A 168 -4.70 18.35 -2.01
C CYS A 168 -5.18 19.41 -1.01
N ARG A 169 -6.14 20.25 -1.41
CA ARG A 169 -6.94 21.05 -0.47
C ARG A 169 -8.38 20.57 -0.56
N MET A 170 -8.99 20.35 0.59
CA MET A 170 -10.41 20.00 0.67
C MET A 170 -11.24 21.27 0.40
N LEU A 171 -12.37 21.08 -0.28
CA LEU A 171 -13.15 22.10 -1.00
C LEU A 171 -13.77 23.24 -0.18
N ASP A 172 -13.56 23.31 1.14
CA ASP A 172 -14.24 24.31 1.96
C ASP A 172 -13.29 24.99 2.96
N PRO A 173 -12.90 26.27 2.73
CA PRO A 173 -12.07 27.03 3.66
C PRO A 173 -12.80 27.33 4.99
N SER A 174 -14.11 27.12 5.03
CA SER A 174 -14.97 27.32 6.21
C SER A 174 -14.89 26.18 7.25
N CYS A 175 -14.30 25.04 6.89
CA CYS A 175 -14.31 23.83 7.73
C CYS A 175 -12.98 23.05 7.71
N PRO A 176 -11.84 23.68 8.07
CA PRO A 176 -10.55 22.99 8.11
C PRO A 176 -10.57 21.79 9.07
N LEU A 177 -11.26 21.91 10.21
CA LEU A 177 -11.35 20.86 11.23
C LEU A 177 -12.09 19.60 10.74
N MET A 178 -13.20 19.76 10.03
CA MET A 178 -14.00 18.63 9.54
C MET A 178 -13.20 17.78 8.54
N SER A 179 -12.37 18.42 7.71
CA SER A 179 -11.60 17.74 6.67
C SER A 179 -10.48 16.86 7.23
N VAL A 180 -9.77 17.35 8.25
CA VAL A 180 -8.73 16.58 8.95
C VAL A 180 -9.38 15.43 9.72
N VAL A 181 -10.48 15.68 10.43
CA VAL A 181 -11.21 14.64 11.15
C VAL A 181 -11.73 13.55 10.21
N LEU A 182 -12.25 13.91 9.04
CA LEU A 182 -12.71 12.93 8.04
C LEU A 182 -11.55 12.10 7.49
N LEU A 183 -10.41 12.73 7.21
CA LEU A 183 -9.21 12.04 6.72
C LEU A 183 -8.68 11.07 7.77
N THR A 184 -8.47 11.54 9.01
CA THR A 184 -7.98 10.73 10.12
C THR A 184 -8.94 9.60 10.49
N LYS A 185 -10.25 9.85 10.50
CA LYS A 185 -11.23 8.77 10.74
C LYS A 185 -11.23 7.78 9.58
N GLY A 186 -11.18 8.25 8.33
CA GLY A 186 -11.16 7.42 7.14
C GLY A 186 -9.93 6.50 7.09
N THR A 187 -8.74 7.03 7.37
CA THR A 187 -7.49 6.26 7.42
C THR A 187 -7.50 5.24 8.55
N ASN A 188 -8.03 5.61 9.72
CA ASN A 188 -8.16 4.69 10.85
C ASN A 188 -9.14 3.54 10.56
N ILE A 189 -10.29 3.83 9.95
CA ILE A 189 -11.26 2.80 9.51
C ILE A 189 -10.62 1.89 8.45
N ALA A 190 -9.93 2.47 7.46
CA ALA A 190 -9.22 1.71 6.43
C ALA A 190 -8.12 0.81 6.99
N GLY A 191 -7.38 1.29 8.00
CA GLY A 191 -6.39 0.49 8.74
C GLY A 191 -7.04 -0.67 9.51
N ALA A 192 -8.07 -0.37 10.30
CA ALA A 192 -8.79 -1.38 11.10
C ALA A 192 -9.40 -2.49 10.23
N THR A 193 -10.03 -2.13 9.11
CA THR A 193 -10.60 -3.11 8.17
C THR A 193 -9.52 -3.98 7.52
N THR A 194 -8.37 -3.41 7.19
CA THR A 194 -7.22 -4.16 6.65
C THR A 194 -6.65 -5.15 7.68
N ILE A 195 -6.63 -4.81 8.98
CA ILE A 195 -6.27 -5.77 10.04
C ILE A 195 -7.28 -6.90 10.10
N ALA A 196 -8.57 -6.55 10.19
CA ALA A 196 -9.64 -7.51 10.33
C ALA A 196 -9.65 -8.50 9.15
N SER A 197 -9.42 -7.99 7.93
CA SER A 197 -9.36 -8.82 6.72
C SER A 197 -8.12 -9.73 6.69
N ASN A 198 -6.96 -9.25 7.13
CA ASN A 198 -5.74 -10.06 7.28
C ASN A 198 -5.94 -11.16 8.34
N GLY A 199 -6.49 -10.80 9.49
CA GLY A 199 -6.78 -11.71 10.59
C GLY A 199 -7.80 -12.79 10.20
N LEU A 200 -8.86 -12.41 9.48
CA LEU A 200 -9.84 -13.36 8.96
C LEU A 200 -9.23 -14.33 7.94
N ALA A 201 -8.40 -13.83 7.02
CA ALA A 201 -7.70 -14.67 6.05
C ALA A 201 -6.72 -15.65 6.73
N LEU A 202 -6.01 -15.20 7.77
CA LEU A 202 -5.16 -16.05 8.63
C LEU A 202 -5.99 -17.14 9.29
N PHE A 203 -7.10 -16.74 9.92
CA PHE A 203 -7.98 -17.65 10.64
C PHE A 203 -8.56 -18.73 9.73
N ILE A 204 -9.06 -18.37 8.54
CA ILE A 204 -9.55 -19.34 7.54
C ILE A 204 -8.43 -20.27 7.09
N THR A 205 -7.25 -19.73 6.79
CA THR A 205 -6.09 -20.53 6.38
C THR A 205 -5.71 -21.53 7.47
N TRP A 206 -5.71 -21.09 8.72
CA TRP A 206 -5.42 -21.93 9.88
C TRP A 206 -6.45 -23.04 10.06
N LEU A 207 -7.76 -22.72 10.01
CA LEU A 207 -8.83 -23.71 10.13
C LEU A 207 -8.74 -24.80 9.05
N VAL A 208 -8.52 -24.40 7.79
CA VAL A 208 -8.39 -25.38 6.69
C VAL A 208 -7.13 -26.22 6.85
N THR A 209 -6.02 -25.60 7.27
CA THR A 209 -4.76 -26.34 7.51
C THR A 209 -4.93 -27.33 8.67
N ALA A 210 -5.55 -26.92 9.77
CA ALA A 210 -5.85 -27.79 10.91
C ALA A 210 -6.73 -28.97 10.50
N SER A 211 -7.79 -28.73 9.72
CA SER A 211 -8.66 -29.78 9.19
C SER A 211 -7.90 -30.80 8.34
N ILE A 212 -7.01 -30.34 7.46
CA ILE A 212 -6.17 -31.21 6.62
C ILE A 212 -5.21 -32.04 7.47
N VAL A 213 -4.61 -31.45 8.52
CA VAL A 213 -3.71 -32.16 9.43
C VAL A 213 -4.46 -33.25 10.19
N THR A 214 -5.67 -32.97 10.68
CA THR A 214 -6.52 -33.97 11.34
C THR A 214 -6.88 -35.11 10.39
N MET A 215 -7.22 -34.82 9.12
CA MET A 215 -7.47 -35.87 8.13
C MET A 215 -6.20 -36.67 7.77
N ARG A 216 -5.02 -36.07 7.82
CA ARG A 216 -3.74 -36.76 7.54
C ARG A 216 -3.34 -37.74 8.61
N GLN A 217 -3.63 -37.48 9.89
CA GLN A 217 -3.34 -38.46 10.94
C GLN A 217 -4.06 -39.79 10.71
N LEU A 218 -5.14 -39.78 9.92
CA LEU A 218 -5.89 -40.97 9.53
C LEU A 218 -5.38 -41.62 8.23
N SER A 219 -4.51 -40.95 7.46
CA SER A 219 -4.03 -41.42 6.16
C SER A 219 -2.50 -41.48 6.11
N THR A 220 -1.95 -42.68 6.29
CA THR A 220 -0.51 -43.04 6.20
C THR A 220 0.04 -42.98 4.76
N SER A 221 -0.32 -41.96 3.99
CA SER A 221 0.09 -41.81 2.59
C SER A 221 1.18 -40.76 2.40
N LYS A 222 2.06 -41.04 1.44
CA LYS A 222 3.32 -40.33 1.13
C LYS A 222 3.16 -38.81 1.06
N GLU A 223 4.15 -38.11 1.63
CA GLU A 223 4.23 -36.66 1.59
C GLU A 223 4.25 -36.13 0.15
N THR A 224 3.32 -35.22 -0.16
CA THR A 224 3.21 -34.57 -1.48
C THR A 224 3.79 -33.16 -1.43
N LEU A 225 4.37 -32.70 -2.55
CA LEU A 225 5.00 -31.37 -2.70
C LEU A 225 4.12 -30.19 -2.21
N SER A 226 2.79 -30.32 -2.32
CA SER A 226 1.83 -29.33 -1.82
C SER A 226 1.94 -29.07 -0.30
N ILE A 227 2.39 -30.08 0.46
CA ILE A 227 2.61 -30.00 1.91
C ILE A 227 3.75 -29.05 2.26
N VAL A 228 4.87 -29.19 1.54
CA VAL A 228 6.05 -28.35 1.74
C VAL A 228 5.72 -26.90 1.36
N LEU A 229 5.00 -26.69 0.25
CA LEU A 229 4.57 -25.36 -0.17
C LEU A 229 3.62 -24.69 0.83
N MET A 230 2.69 -25.43 1.43
CA MET A 230 1.78 -24.88 2.46
C MET A 230 2.53 -24.49 3.74
N ASN A 231 3.54 -25.25 4.14
CA ASN A 231 4.30 -24.98 5.37
C ASN A 231 5.08 -23.66 5.27
N HIS A 232 5.74 -23.42 4.13
CA HIS A 232 6.49 -22.17 3.92
C HIS A 232 5.56 -20.96 3.68
N GLY A 233 4.41 -21.16 3.03
CA GLY A 233 3.43 -20.10 2.79
C GLY A 233 2.72 -19.59 4.05
N GLY A 234 2.66 -20.41 5.12
CA GLY A 234 2.13 -20.00 6.42
C GLY A 234 3.05 -18.99 7.13
N ILE A 235 4.35 -19.29 7.20
CA ILE A 235 5.35 -18.48 7.93
C ILE A 235 5.45 -17.07 7.32
N HIS A 236 5.57 -16.96 6.00
CA HIS A 236 5.60 -15.66 5.33
C HIS A 236 4.36 -14.82 5.64
N PHE A 237 3.19 -15.43 5.72
CA PHE A 237 1.95 -14.72 5.95
C PHE A 237 1.80 -14.26 7.41
N THR A 238 2.26 -15.07 8.36
CA THR A 238 2.36 -14.68 9.77
C THR A 238 3.31 -13.50 9.94
N LEU A 239 4.48 -13.53 9.29
CA LEU A 239 5.45 -12.43 9.31
C LEU A 239 4.87 -11.14 8.71
N LEU A 240 4.20 -11.22 7.56
CA LEU A 240 3.48 -10.09 6.95
C LEU A 240 2.40 -9.51 7.88
N SER A 241 1.69 -10.36 8.60
CA SER A 241 0.65 -9.94 9.54
C SER A 241 1.23 -9.25 10.77
N ILE A 242 2.34 -9.77 11.31
CA ILE A 242 3.09 -9.13 12.42
C ILE A 242 3.63 -7.78 11.97
N ALA A 243 4.25 -7.70 10.79
CA ALA A 243 4.76 -6.46 10.24
C ALA A 243 3.65 -5.42 10.03
N ALA A 244 2.47 -5.84 9.57
CA ALA A 244 1.31 -4.97 9.46
C ALA A 244 0.91 -4.41 10.84
N VAL A 245 0.73 -5.27 11.85
CA VAL A 245 0.38 -4.87 13.23
C VAL A 245 1.38 -3.87 13.80
N ILE A 246 2.69 -4.14 13.65
CA ILE A 246 3.75 -3.23 14.08
C ILE A 246 3.65 -1.88 13.37
N GLY A 247 3.41 -1.88 12.05
CA GLY A 247 3.24 -0.67 11.26
C GLY A 247 2.11 0.23 11.76
N MET A 248 0.99 -0.33 12.21
CA MET A 248 -0.11 0.46 12.77
C MET A 248 0.16 0.93 14.21
N ALA A 249 0.82 0.11 15.03
CA ALA A 249 1.24 0.52 16.36
C ALA A 249 2.21 1.71 16.26
N ALA A 250 3.13 1.68 15.30
CA ALA A 250 4.05 2.79 15.01
C ALA A 250 3.33 4.02 14.44
N GLY A 251 2.38 3.83 13.52
CA GLY A 251 1.59 4.92 12.93
C GLY A 251 0.75 5.69 13.94
N ARG A 252 0.13 4.98 14.90
CA ARG A 252 -0.65 5.59 15.99
C ARG A 252 0.17 6.57 16.83
N ASN A 253 1.44 6.27 17.07
CA ASN A 253 2.30 7.15 17.86
C ASN A 253 2.63 8.46 17.12
N THR A 254 2.60 8.47 15.79
CA THR A 254 2.87 9.68 15.01
C THR A 254 1.67 10.64 14.94
N GLU A 255 0.43 10.14 14.93
CA GLU A 255 -0.76 11.01 14.94
C GLU A 255 -0.98 11.71 16.29
N VAL A 256 -0.62 11.07 17.41
CA VAL A 256 -0.72 11.67 18.75
C VAL A 256 0.25 12.84 18.89
N VAL A 257 1.49 12.68 18.43
CA VAL A 257 2.53 13.73 18.50
C VAL A 257 2.19 14.95 17.62
N PHE A 258 1.51 14.76 16.48
CA PHE A 258 1.07 15.88 15.65
C PHE A 258 -0.12 16.65 16.23
N SER A 259 -1.02 16.00 16.96
CA SER A 259 -2.16 16.69 17.61
C SER A 259 -1.70 17.60 18.76
N ASP A 260 -0.72 17.18 19.54
CA ASP A 260 -0.24 17.97 20.69
C ASP A 260 0.51 19.25 20.27
N ASN A 261 1.21 19.22 19.13
CA ASN A 261 1.94 20.38 18.61
C ASN A 261 1.02 21.42 17.93
N ILE A 262 -0.17 21.03 17.46
CA ILE A 262 -1.13 21.98 16.84
C ILE A 262 -1.97 22.70 17.91
N MET A 263 -2.14 22.11 19.09
CA MET A 263 -2.90 22.72 20.19
C MET A 263 -2.11 23.73 21.04
N THR A 264 -0.79 23.76 20.90
CA THR A 264 0.08 24.62 21.74
C THR A 264 0.46 25.95 21.10
N ASP A 265 0.10 26.17 19.82
CA ASP A 265 0.42 27.38 19.05
C ASP A 265 -0.80 28.33 18.81
N THR A 266 -1.88 28.18 19.60
CA THR A 266 -3.00 29.15 19.67
C THR A 266 -3.11 29.75 21.05
#